data_AF-A0A934CY31-F1
#
_entry.id   AF-A0A934CY31-F1
#
_cell.length_a   1.000
_cell.length_b   1.000
_cell.length_c   1.000
_cell.angle_alpha   90.00
_cell.angle_beta   90.00
_cell.angle_gamma   90.00
#
_symmetry.space_group_name_H-M   'P 1'
#
loop_
_entity.id
_entity.type
_entity.pdbx_description
1 polymer ?
#
loop_
_entity_poly.entity_id
_entity_poly.type
_entity_poly.pdbx_seq_one_letter_code
_entity_poly.pdbx_strand_id
1 'polypeptide(L)'
;MNNTSRLAALRKEVSGIDKQILALLGKRFKITDQIQQIKLALGLKITQQKRENELLNKYIRLAVRKKLNPTMIRKLFTMVFSYSKKSVIIKGK
;
A
#
# COMPACT_ATOMS: atom_id res chain seq x y z
N MET A 1 23.80 -26.29 11.66
CA MET A 1 23.47 -25.35 10.56
C MET A 1 24.46 -24.19 10.62
N ASN A 2 25.20 -23.88 9.56
CA ASN A 2 26.18 -22.78 9.56
C ASN A 2 25.50 -21.42 9.29
N ASN A 3 26.20 -20.31 9.57
CA ASN A 3 25.66 -18.95 9.42
C ASN A 3 25.20 -18.64 7.99
N THR A 4 25.86 -19.22 6.98
CA THR A 4 25.49 -19.07 5.56
C THR A 4 24.13 -19.71 5.25
N SER A 5 23.88 -20.93 5.74
CA SER A 5 22.58 -21.60 5.59
C SER A 5 21.46 -20.85 6.33
N ARG A 6 21.75 -20.30 7.53
CA ARG A 6 20.78 -19.49 8.28
C ARG A 6 20.40 -18.21 7.54
N LEU A 7 21.38 -17.52 6.96
CA LEU A 7 21.15 -16.32 6.15
C LEU A 7 20.27 -16.62 4.93
N ALA A 8 20.52 -17.73 4.24
CA ALA A 8 19.73 -18.15 3.09
C ALA A 8 18.26 -18.43 3.48
N ALA A 9 18.03 -19.09 4.60
CA ALA A 9 16.68 -19.34 5.12
C ALA A 9 15.92 -18.04 5.43
N LEU A 10 16.55 -17.11 6.15
CA LEU A 10 15.94 -15.82 6.48
C LEU A 10 15.61 -14.98 5.22
N ARG A 11 16.48 -14.99 4.22
CA ARG A 11 16.21 -14.31 2.93
C ARG A 11 15.02 -14.93 2.20
N LYS A 12 14.85 -16.25 2.28
CA LYS A 12 13.70 -16.94 1.71
C LYS A 12 12.40 -16.55 2.42
N GLU A 13 12.44 -16.40 3.75
CA GLU A 13 11.29 -15.92 4.53
C GLU A 13 10.90 -14.50 4.13
N VAL A 14 11.87 -13.56 4.07
CA VAL A 14 11.63 -12.18 3.61
C VAL A 14 11.04 -12.16 2.20
N SER A 15 11.60 -12.95 1.28
CA SER A 15 11.08 -13.08 -0.08
C SER A 15 9.64 -13.61 -0.11
N GLY A 16 9.26 -14.47 0.83
CA GLY A 16 7.88 -14.93 1.01
C GLY A 16 6.94 -13.81 1.44
N ILE A 17 7.38 -12.98 2.40
CA ILE A 17 6.64 -11.80 2.86
C ILE A 17 6.48 -10.78 1.72
N ASP A 18 7.54 -10.52 0.95
CA ASP A 18 7.51 -9.58 -0.17
C ASP A 18 6.46 -9.98 -1.23
N LYS A 19 6.39 -11.27 -1.56
CA LYS A 19 5.34 -11.80 -2.44
C LYS A 19 3.93 -11.55 -1.89
N GLN A 20 3.73 -11.69 -0.58
CA GLN A 20 2.44 -11.40 0.05
C GLN A 20 2.12 -9.90 0.00
N ILE A 21 3.10 -9.02 0.23
CA ILE A 21 2.92 -7.56 0.12
C ILE A 21 2.49 -7.19 -1.30
N LEU A 22 3.16 -7.73 -2.33
CA LEU A 22 2.80 -7.49 -3.74
C LEU A 22 1.37 -7.95 -4.07
N ALA A 23 0.98 -9.14 -3.61
CA ALA A 23 -0.37 -9.66 -3.81
C ALA A 23 -1.43 -8.77 -3.12
N LEU A 24 -1.17 -8.30 -1.90
CA LEU A 24 -2.05 -7.40 -1.16
C LEU A 24 -2.18 -6.04 -1.83
N LEU A 25 -1.08 -5.48 -2.35
CA LEU A 25 -1.11 -4.24 -3.13
C LEU A 25 -1.95 -4.40 -4.39
N GLY A 26 -1.78 -5.49 -5.14
CA GLY A 26 -2.58 -5.79 -6.33
C GLY A 26 -4.08 -5.88 -6.02
N LYS A 27 -4.46 -6.62 -4.95
CA LYS A 27 -5.85 -6.69 -4.48
C LYS A 27 -6.39 -5.30 -4.09
N ARG A 28 -5.61 -4.53 -3.33
CA ARG A 28 -5.98 -3.19 -2.90
C ARG A 28 -6.25 -2.28 -4.10
N PHE A 29 -5.40 -2.31 -5.13
CA PHE A 29 -5.56 -1.44 -6.29
C PHE A 29 -6.78 -1.80 -7.14
N LYS A 30 -7.08 -3.09 -7.32
CA LYS A 30 -8.35 -3.52 -7.96
C LYS A 30 -9.57 -2.94 -7.26
N ILE A 31 -9.58 -2.95 -5.91
CA ILE A 31 -10.67 -2.36 -5.13
C ILE A 31 -10.70 -0.84 -5.28
N THR A 32 -9.56 -0.15 -5.26
CA THR A 32 -9.55 1.31 -5.43
C THR A 32 -9.98 1.75 -6.82
N ASP A 33 -9.70 0.94 -7.85
CA ASP A 33 -10.19 1.20 -9.21
C ASP A 33 -11.73 1.11 -9.25
N GLN A 34 -12.33 0.10 -8.61
CA GLN A 34 -13.79 0.00 -8.47
C GLN A 34 -14.38 1.21 -7.74
N ILE A 35 -13.76 1.63 -6.63
CA ILE A 35 -14.16 2.85 -5.90
C ILE A 35 -14.08 4.08 -6.82
N GLN A 36 -13.06 4.18 -7.65
CA GLN A 36 -12.92 5.29 -8.58
C GLN A 36 -14.02 5.30 -9.64
N GLN A 37 -14.38 4.14 -10.21
CA GLN A 37 -15.50 4.04 -11.16
C GLN A 37 -16.82 4.47 -10.52
N ILE A 38 -17.09 4.04 -9.28
CA ILE A 38 -18.28 4.48 -8.53
C ILE A 38 -18.28 5.98 -8.32
N LYS A 39 -17.14 6.57 -7.92
CA LYS A 39 -17.03 8.03 -7.75
C LYS A 39 -17.31 8.78 -9.04
N LEU A 40 -16.79 8.31 -10.17
CA LEU A 40 -17.04 8.91 -11.48
C LEU A 40 -18.51 8.83 -11.85
N ALA A 41 -19.15 7.67 -11.66
CA ALA A 41 -20.58 7.49 -11.91
C ALA A 41 -21.46 8.40 -11.03
N LEU A 42 -21.01 8.70 -9.81
CA LEU A 42 -21.69 9.60 -8.87
C LEU A 42 -21.29 11.08 -9.02
N GLY A 43 -20.44 11.45 -9.99
CA GLY A 43 -19.93 12.81 -10.14
C GLY A 43 -19.06 13.32 -8.98
N LEU A 44 -18.54 12.40 -8.15
CA LEU A 44 -17.71 12.73 -6.98
C LEU A 44 -16.25 12.95 -7.38
N LYS A 45 -15.59 13.87 -6.68
CA LYS A 45 -14.14 14.07 -6.83
C LYS A 45 -13.37 12.81 -6.48
N ILE A 46 -12.44 12.40 -7.35
CA ILE A 46 -11.55 11.25 -7.13
C ILE A 46 -10.72 11.47 -5.86
N THR A 47 -10.09 12.64 -5.75
CA THR A 47 -9.28 13.05 -4.60
C THR A 47 -10.15 13.56 -3.46
N GLN A 48 -9.99 12.97 -2.28
CA GLN A 48 -10.66 13.39 -1.05
C GLN A 48 -9.60 13.56 0.06
N GLN A 49 -8.99 14.74 0.12
CA GLN A 49 -7.82 15.01 0.99
C GLN A 49 -8.10 14.71 2.48
N LYS A 50 -9.30 15.06 2.97
CA LYS A 50 -9.71 14.78 4.36
C LYS A 50 -9.61 13.29 4.69
N ARG A 51 -10.13 12.44 3.81
CA ARG A 51 -10.09 10.97 3.94
C ARG A 51 -8.66 10.44 3.96
N GLU A 52 -7.80 10.95 3.08
CA GLU A 52 -6.38 10.56 3.02
C GLU A 52 -5.63 10.93 4.30
N ASN A 53 -5.85 12.14 4.82
CA ASN A 53 -5.24 12.61 6.07
C ASN A 53 -5.69 11.76 7.28
N GLU A 54 -6.97 11.43 7.36
CA GLU A 54 -7.51 10.54 8.42
C GLU A 54 -6.87 9.15 8.38
N LEU A 55 -6.72 8.58 7.18
CA LEU A 55 -6.05 7.29 7.00
C LEU A 55 -4.58 7.34 7.37
N LEU A 56 -3.83 8.35 6.92
CA LEU A 56 -2.43 8.52 7.27
C LEU A 56 -2.25 8.61 8.79
N ASN A 57 -3.06 9.42 9.47
CA ASN A 57 -3.02 9.54 10.92
C ASN A 57 -3.32 8.20 11.61
N LYS A 58 -4.30 7.44 11.12
CA LYS A 58 -4.61 6.09 11.63
C LYS A 58 -3.44 5.12 11.44
N TYR A 59 -2.83 5.11 10.25
CA TYR A 59 -1.74 4.19 9.91
C TYR A 59 -0.45 4.52 10.66
N ILE A 60 -0.16 5.80 10.86
CA ILE A 60 0.96 6.24 11.70
C ILE A 60 0.79 5.76 13.15
N ARG A 61 -0.41 5.88 13.73
CA ARG A 61 -0.67 5.35 15.08
C ARG A 61 -0.50 3.83 15.15
N LEU A 62 -0.95 3.10 14.12
CA LEU A 62 -0.75 1.65 14.02
C LEU A 62 0.73 1.28 13.87
N ALA A 63 1.49 2.08 13.12
CA ALA A 63 2.92 1.90 12.92
C ALA A 63 3.71 2.00 14.24
N VAL A 64 3.43 3.04 15.04
CA VAL A 64 4.06 3.23 16.35
C VAL A 64 3.83 2.01 17.24
N ARG A 65 2.59 1.50 17.31
CA ARG A 65 2.28 0.28 18.08
C ARG A 65 3.01 -0.97 17.59
N LYS A 66 3.38 -1.01 16.30
CA LYS A 66 4.14 -2.11 15.68
C LYS A 66 5.65 -1.84 15.65
N LYS A 67 6.14 -0.81 16.35
CA LYS A 67 7.56 -0.39 16.35
C LYS A 67 8.11 -0.09 14.94
N LEU A 68 7.24 0.39 14.04
CA LEU A 68 7.61 0.82 12.70
C LEU A 68 7.86 2.33 12.68
N ASN A 69 8.83 2.77 11.88
CA ASN A 69 9.14 4.19 11.72
C ASN A 69 7.93 4.96 11.13
N PRO A 70 7.37 5.95 11.86
CA PRO A 70 6.21 6.72 11.40
C PRO A 70 6.42 7.46 10.08
N THR A 71 7.61 8.00 9.88
CA THR A 71 8.00 8.74 8.67
C THR A 71 8.04 7.81 7.45
N MET A 72 8.55 6.60 7.62
CA MET A 72 8.54 5.57 6.56
C MET A 72 7.11 5.20 6.18
N ILE A 73 6.23 4.95 7.15
CA ILE A 73 4.83 4.59 6.90
C ILE A 73 4.06 5.74 6.24
N ARG A 74 4.32 6.99 6.64
CA ARG A 74 3.77 8.17 5.95
C ARG A 74 4.17 8.17 4.47
N LYS A 75 5.47 8.03 4.17
CA LYS A 75 5.98 8.02 2.79
C LYS A 75 5.36 6.89 1.96
N LEU A 76 5.32 5.67 2.53
CA LEU A 76 4.75 4.50 1.88
C LEU A 76 3.28 4.70 1.51
N PHE A 77 2.43 5.08 2.46
CA PHE A 77 0.99 5.21 2.20
C PHE A 77 0.66 6.42 1.33
N THR A 78 1.41 7.52 1.42
CA THR A 78 1.27 8.63 0.46
C THR A 78 1.54 8.16 -0.97
N MET A 79 2.57 7.34 -1.20
CA MET A 79 2.87 6.77 -2.51
C MET A 79 1.75 5.83 -2.99
N VAL A 80 1.27 4.96 -2.11
CA VAL A 80 0.14 4.05 -2.41
C VAL A 80 -1.13 4.83 -2.78
N PHE A 81 -1.46 5.92 -2.07
CA PHE A 81 -2.61 6.75 -2.39
C PHE A 81 -2.43 7.50 -3.71
N SER A 82 -1.24 8.03 -3.95
CA SER A 82 -0.88 8.67 -5.22
C SER A 82 -1.08 7.71 -6.41
N TYR A 83 -0.59 6.48 -6.30
CA TYR A 83 -0.77 5.47 -7.33
C TYR A 83 -2.25 5.12 -7.57
N SER A 84 -3.03 4.99 -6.49
CA SER A 84 -4.48 4.69 -6.57
C SER A 84 -5.28 5.76 -7.31
N LYS A 85 -4.76 6.99 -7.41
CA LYS A 85 -5.37 8.10 -8.15
C LYS A 85 -4.93 8.12 -9.61
N LYS A 86 -3.70 7.67 -9.90
CA LYS A 86 -3.08 7.65 -11.22
C LYS A 86 -3.42 6.40 -12.05
N SER A 87 -3.89 5.32 -11.43
CA SER A 87 -4.13 4.01 -12.06
C SER A 87 -5.13 4.01 -13.23
N VAL A 88 -5.84 5.12 -13.48
CA VAL A 88 -6.58 5.33 -14.74
C VAL A 88 -5.69 5.21 -15.97
N ILE A 89 -4.36 5.45 -15.86
CA ILE A 89 -3.45 5.60 -17.01
C ILE A 89 -2.68 4.31 -17.37
N ILE A 90 -2.63 3.29 -16.50
CA ILE A 90 -1.96 2.00 -16.83
C ILE A 90 -2.99 0.98 -17.29
N LYS A 91 -3.82 1.36 -18.26
CA LYS A 91 -4.64 0.44 -19.05
C LYS A 91 -4.16 0.53 -20.49
N GLY A 92 -3.04 -0.13 -20.76
CA GLY A 92 -2.40 -0.09 -22.07
C GLY A 92 -1.06 -0.81 -22.05
N LYS A 93 -1.10 -2.13 -21.82
CA LYS A 93 -0.22 -3.16 -22.39
C LYS A 93 -0.69 -4.53 -21.89
#